data_AF-K1TFQ2-F1
#
_entry.id   AF-K1TFQ2-F1
#
_cell.length_a   1.000
_cell.length_b   1.000
_cell.length_c   1.000
_cell.angle_alpha   90.00
_cell.angle_beta   90.00
_cell.angle_gamma   90.00
#
_symmetry.space_group_name_H-M   'P 1'
#
loop_
_entity.id
_entity.type
_entity.pdbx_description
1 polymer ?
#
loop_
_entity_poly.entity_id
_entity_poly.type
_entity_poly.pdbx_seq_one_letter_code
_entity_poly.pdbx_strand_id
1 'polypeptide(L)'
;SGAAIPADGLIEIITLDENGKATVKTDLPMGSYYVKELATDEHYILNDEKYPVVFEYAGQDTALVKINVNDGEAIENELLYGSVSGKKVDENGEALAGAVIGLFKTADKEFTKETHL
;
A
#
# COMPACT_ATOMS: atom_id res chain seq x y z
N SER A 1 29.71 21.63 -12.52
CA SER A 1 28.35 21.48 -13.06
C SER A 1 27.58 20.60 -12.09
N GLY A 2 26.52 21.11 -11.47
CA GLY A 2 25.64 20.28 -10.64
C GLY A 2 24.86 19.35 -11.55
N ALA A 3 24.92 18.05 -11.31
CA ALA A 3 24.06 17.10 -12.02
C ALA A 3 22.61 17.43 -11.67
N ALA A 4 21.79 17.74 -12.68
CA ALA A 4 20.35 17.89 -12.48
C ALA A 4 19.76 16.51 -12.19
N ILE A 5 18.94 16.41 -11.14
CA ILE A 5 18.14 15.21 -10.90
C ILE A 5 17.09 15.17 -12.02
N PRO A 6 17.03 14.09 -12.82
CA PRO A 6 16.05 13.98 -13.89
C PRO A 6 14.63 13.92 -13.31
N ALA A 7 13.63 14.28 -14.11
CA ALA A 7 12.24 14.07 -13.76
C ALA A 7 12.00 12.59 -13.41
N ASP A 8 11.24 12.33 -12.34
CA ASP A 8 11.00 11.00 -11.77
C ASP A 8 12.28 10.22 -11.37
N GLY A 9 13.42 10.91 -11.25
CA GLY A 9 14.66 10.34 -10.75
C GLY A 9 14.52 9.93 -9.28
N LEU A 10 14.82 8.66 -8.99
CA LEU A 10 14.88 8.15 -7.62
C LEU A 10 16.04 8.83 -6.87
N ILE A 11 15.72 9.43 -5.72
CA ILE A 11 16.72 10.11 -4.88
C ILE A 11 17.20 9.19 -3.75
N GLU A 12 16.27 8.61 -3.00
CA GLU A 12 16.56 7.75 -1.86
C GLU A 12 15.45 6.69 -1.71
N ILE A 13 15.83 5.48 -1.26
CA ILE A 13 14.88 4.47 -0.78
C ILE A 13 14.97 4.47 0.74
N ILE A 14 13.83 4.67 1.41
CA ILE A 14 13.71 4.58 2.86
C ILE A 14 12.81 3.40 3.23
N THR A 15 13.11 2.74 4.35
CA THR A 15 12.26 1.71 4.93
C THR A 15 11.68 2.21 6.25
N LEU A 16 10.46 1.80 6.56
CA LEU A 16 9.79 2.15 7.80
C LEU A 16 10.34 1.33 8.97
N ASP A 17 10.38 1.94 10.16
CA ASP A 17 10.69 1.25 11.40
C ASP A 17 9.49 0.46 11.94
N GLU A 18 9.66 -0.18 13.11
CA GLU A 18 8.61 -0.96 13.79
C GLU A 18 7.36 -0.15 14.16
N ASN A 19 7.45 1.19 14.17
CA ASN A 19 6.35 2.11 14.44
C ASN A 19 5.76 2.71 13.16
N GLY A 20 6.18 2.24 11.98
CA GLY A 20 5.71 2.76 10.69
C GLY A 20 6.28 4.14 10.34
N LYS A 21 7.44 4.53 10.88
CA LYS A 21 8.05 5.85 10.65
C LYS A 21 9.35 5.74 9.87
N ALA A 22 9.63 6.78 9.07
CA ALA A 22 10.93 6.96 8.43
C ALA A 22 11.25 8.44 8.25
N THR A 23 12.51 8.74 7.91
CA THR A 23 12.96 10.09 7.59
C THR A 23 13.94 10.01 6.44
N VAL A 24 13.72 10.85 5.42
CA VAL A 24 14.66 11.05 4.32
C VAL A 24 15.91 11.71 4.87
N LYS A 25 17.09 11.13 4.58
CA LYS A 25 18.37 11.62 5.11
C LYS A 25 19.13 12.46 4.10
N THR A 26 18.79 12.34 2.82
CA THR A 26 19.39 13.12 1.75
C THR A 26 19.06 14.61 1.92
N ASP A 27 20.09 15.46 1.89
CA ASP A 27 19.90 16.90 1.83
C ASP A 27 19.33 17.29 0.45
N LEU A 28 18.08 17.72 0.43
CA LEU A 28 17.38 18.09 -0.79
C LEU A 28 17.52 19.59 -1.06
N PRO A 29 17.87 20.00 -2.29
CA PRO A 29 17.78 21.41 -2.67
C PRO A 29 16.32 21.88 -2.67
N MET A 30 16.13 23.20 -2.72
CA MET A 30 14.78 23.78 -2.88
C MET A 30 14.17 23.31 -4.20
N GLY A 31 12.90 22.92 -4.17
CA GLY A 31 12.23 22.35 -5.32
C GLY A 31 11.01 21.50 -4.96
N SER A 32 10.39 20.95 -6.00
CA SER A 32 9.24 20.07 -5.89
C SER A 32 9.65 18.61 -6.04
N TYR A 33 9.21 17.79 -5.10
CA TYR A 33 9.46 16.36 -5.00
C TYR A 33 8.14 15.65 -4.74
N TYR A 34 8.19 14.32 -4.71
CA TYR A 34 7.10 13.52 -4.19
C TYR A 34 7.64 12.27 -3.51
N VAL A 35 6.87 11.75 -2.57
CA VAL A 35 7.05 10.42 -1.99
C VAL A 35 6.05 9.48 -2.65
N LYS A 36 6.46 8.25 -2.96
CA LYS A 36 5.57 7.19 -3.43
C LYS A 36 5.97 5.87 -2.80
N GLU A 37 5.02 4.97 -2.63
CA GLU A 37 5.31 3.59 -2.26
C GLU A 37 6.01 2.89 -3.44
N LEU A 38 7.03 2.07 -3.14
CA LEU A 38 7.77 1.31 -4.16
C LEU A 38 7.54 -0.20 -4.06
N ALA A 39 7.17 -0.67 -2.87
CA ALA A 39 6.88 -2.06 -2.58
C ALA A 39 6.05 -2.13 -1.29
N THR A 40 5.17 -3.11 -1.23
CA THR A 40 4.38 -3.47 -0.04
C THR A 40 4.40 -4.99 0.13
N ASP A 41 3.88 -5.49 1.25
CA ASP A 41 3.75 -6.93 1.51
C ASP A 41 2.62 -7.56 0.67
N GLU A 42 2.66 -8.88 0.42
CA GLU A 42 1.71 -9.59 -0.43
C GLU A 42 0.23 -9.48 0.00
N HIS A 43 -0.02 -9.09 1.26
CA HIS A 43 -1.36 -8.90 1.79
C HIS A 43 -1.98 -7.53 1.43
N TYR A 44 -1.22 -6.62 0.81
CA TYR A 44 -1.67 -5.27 0.48
C TYR A 44 -1.56 -4.96 -1.01
N ILE A 45 -2.37 -4.00 -1.45
CA ILE A 45 -2.31 -3.43 -2.79
C ILE A 45 -1.23 -2.35 -2.81
N LEU A 46 -0.25 -2.47 -3.71
CA LEU A 46 0.76 -1.42 -3.91
C LEU A 46 0.08 -0.12 -4.36
N ASN A 47 0.30 0.96 -3.61
CA ASN A 47 -0.29 2.25 -3.92
C ASN A 47 0.65 3.08 -4.83
N ASP A 48 0.19 3.39 -6.06
CA ASP A 48 0.91 4.23 -7.03
C ASP A 48 0.71 5.76 -6.79
N GLU A 49 0.02 6.16 -5.72
CA GLU A 49 -0.18 7.56 -5.36
C GLU A 49 1.15 8.27 -5.07
N LYS A 50 1.24 9.52 -5.54
CA LYS A 50 2.38 10.41 -5.31
C LYS A 50 1.98 11.49 -4.31
N TYR A 51 2.63 11.50 -3.15
CA TYR A 51 2.47 12.53 -2.13
C TYR A 51 3.45 13.68 -2.39
N PRO A 52 2.99 14.86 -2.83
CA PRO A 52 3.88 15.96 -3.16
C PRO A 52 4.56 16.53 -1.92
N VAL A 53 5.82 16.94 -2.07
CA VAL A 53 6.63 17.62 -1.05
C VAL A 53 7.32 18.80 -1.73
N VAL A 54 7.09 20.02 -1.25
CA VAL A 54 7.64 21.23 -1.86
C VAL A 54 8.50 21.98 -0.86
N PHE A 55 9.80 22.04 -1.11
CA PHE A 55 10.73 22.85 -0.34
C PHE A 55 10.79 24.24 -0.93
N GLU A 56 10.08 25.18 -0.30
CA GLU A 56 10.09 26.60 -0.65
C GLU A 56 11.08 27.37 0.23
N TYR A 57 11.54 28.51 -0.31
CA TYR A 57 12.42 29.40 0.41
C TYR A 57 11.70 30.03 1.61
N ALA A 58 12.15 29.69 2.82
CA ALA A 58 11.55 30.14 4.08
C ALA A 58 12.28 31.34 4.72
N GLY A 59 13.09 32.09 3.97
CA GLY A 59 13.83 33.27 4.45
C GLY A 59 15.32 33.01 4.75
N GLN A 60 16.09 34.09 4.90
CA GLN A 60 17.56 34.04 5.04
C GLN A 60 18.02 33.36 6.35
N ASP A 61 17.18 33.35 7.38
CA ASP A 61 17.51 32.83 8.71
C ASP A 61 16.96 31.40 8.96
N THR A 62 16.25 30.81 7.99
CA THR A 62 15.66 29.47 8.14
C THR A 62 16.60 28.40 7.59
N ALA A 63 17.40 27.80 8.47
CA ALA A 63 18.40 26.80 8.10
C ALA A 63 17.82 25.42 7.75
N LEU A 64 16.59 25.10 8.19
CA LEU A 64 15.97 23.80 7.96
C LEU A 64 14.45 23.93 7.82
N VAL A 65 13.91 23.55 6.66
CA VAL A 65 12.47 23.39 6.44
C VAL A 65 12.13 21.93 6.71
N LYS A 66 11.36 21.65 7.76
CA LYS A 66 10.80 20.32 8.02
C LYS A 66 9.42 20.24 7.37
N ILE A 67 9.23 19.24 6.51
CA ILE A 67 7.95 19.00 5.84
C ILE A 67 7.49 17.60 6.22
N ASN A 68 6.24 17.50 6.66
CA ASN A 68 5.58 16.21 6.82
C ASN A 68 4.96 15.82 5.49
N VAL A 69 5.18 14.58 5.07
CA VAL A 69 4.49 14.01 3.92
C VAL A 69 3.01 13.86 4.27
N ASN A 70 2.13 14.02 3.28
CA ASN A 70 0.68 13.87 3.45
C ASN A 70 0.12 14.77 4.58
N ASP A 71 0.69 15.98 4.73
CA ASP A 71 0.35 16.93 5.81
C ASP A 71 0.52 16.38 7.24
N GLY A 72 1.24 15.27 7.40
CA GLY A 72 1.41 14.56 8.67
C GLY A 72 0.34 13.50 8.97
N GLU A 73 -0.64 13.34 8.09
CA GLU A 73 -1.63 12.27 8.17
C GLU A 73 -1.03 10.92 7.76
N ALA A 74 -1.62 9.83 8.26
CA ALA A 74 -1.19 8.50 7.92
C ALA A 74 -1.35 8.23 6.41
N ILE A 75 -0.37 7.54 5.83
CA ILE A 75 -0.48 6.95 4.50
C ILE A 75 -0.99 5.52 4.72
N GLU A 76 -2.23 5.26 4.32
CA GLU A 76 -2.88 3.96 4.55
C GLU A 76 -2.55 2.96 3.44
N ASN A 77 -2.45 1.68 3.83
CA ASN A 77 -2.31 0.57 2.90
C ASN A 77 -3.66 -0.16 2.76
N GLU A 78 -4.05 -0.47 1.52
CA GLU A 78 -5.30 -1.18 1.26
C GLU A 78 -5.05 -2.69 1.26
N LEU A 79 -5.82 -3.45 2.06
CA LEU A 79 -5.73 -4.90 2.09
C LEU A 79 -6.22 -5.52 0.77
N LEU A 80 -5.47 -6.51 0.30
CA LEU A 80 -5.86 -7.32 -0.84
C LEU A 80 -6.95 -8.32 -0.42
N TYR A 81 -8.18 -8.16 -0.96
CA TYR A 81 -9.29 -9.07 -0.70
C TYR A 81 -9.59 -10.00 -1.88
N GLY A 82 -9.77 -11.29 -1.57
CA GLY A 82 -10.34 -12.26 -2.50
C GLY A 82 -11.87 -12.24 -2.49
N SER A 83 -12.50 -12.73 -3.58
CA SER A 83 -13.95 -12.93 -3.65
C SER A 83 -14.29 -14.39 -3.93
N VAL A 84 -15.38 -14.88 -3.34
CA VAL A 84 -15.92 -16.23 -3.58
C VAL A 84 -17.36 -16.07 -4.07
N SER A 85 -17.68 -16.68 -5.21
CA SER A 85 -19.02 -16.68 -5.77
C SER A 85 -19.37 -18.05 -6.37
N GLY A 86 -20.66 -18.37 -6.45
CA GLY A 86 -21.14 -19.64 -7.00
C GLY A 86 -22.63 -19.64 -7.32
N LYS A 87 -23.05 -20.54 -8.22
CA LYS A 87 -24.46 -20.75 -8.58
C LYS A 87 -24.90 -22.13 -8.10
N LYS A 88 -25.92 -22.18 -7.24
CA LYS A 88 -26.53 -23.45 -6.83
C LYS A 88 -27.59 -23.88 -7.83
N VAL A 89 -27.50 -25.12 -8.29
CA VAL A 89 -28.50 -25.76 -9.17
C VAL A 89 -29.00 -27.08 -8.61
N ASP A 90 -30.13 -27.55 -9.13
CA ASP A 90 -30.68 -28.90 -8.91
C ASP A 90 -30.10 -29.94 -9.89
N GLU A 91 -30.65 -31.16 -9.90
CA GLU A 91 -30.21 -32.25 -10.80
C GLU A 91 -30.47 -31.97 -12.29
N ASN A 92 -31.38 -31.05 -12.59
CA ASN A 92 -31.75 -30.65 -13.94
C ASN A 92 -30.99 -29.39 -14.41
N GLY A 93 -30.18 -28.77 -13.53
CA GLY A 93 -29.44 -27.54 -13.81
C GLY A 93 -30.23 -26.25 -13.57
N GLU A 94 -31.43 -26.33 -12.99
CA GLU A 94 -32.25 -25.17 -12.65
C GLU A 94 -31.75 -24.52 -11.37
N ALA A 95 -31.86 -23.18 -11.28
CA ALA A 95 -31.33 -22.43 -10.15
C ALA A 95 -32.11 -22.69 -8.87
N LEU A 96 -31.41 -22.97 -7.77
CA LEU A 96 -32.01 -23.20 -6.45
C LEU A 96 -31.88 -21.98 -5.55
N ALA A 97 -33.03 -21.42 -5.16
CA ALA A 97 -33.14 -20.31 -4.21
C ALA A 97 -33.34 -20.81 -2.77
N GLY A 98 -32.99 -19.97 -1.79
CA GLY A 98 -33.25 -20.24 -0.36
C GLY A 98 -32.22 -21.10 0.37
N ALA A 99 -31.16 -21.55 -0.32
CA ALA A 99 -30.04 -22.23 0.32
C ALA A 99 -29.21 -21.25 1.18
N VAL A 100 -28.81 -21.70 2.38
CA VAL A 100 -27.90 -20.97 3.27
C VAL A 100 -26.53 -21.63 3.23
N ILE A 101 -25.49 -20.86 2.93
CA ILE A 101 -24.11 -21.35 2.76
C ILE A 101 -23.20 -20.58 3.72
N GLY A 102 -22.43 -21.30 4.53
CA GLY A 102 -21.39 -20.72 5.39
C GLY A 102 -20.01 -20.81 4.73
N LEU A 103 -19.22 -19.75 4.86
CA LEU A 103 -17.79 -19.77 4.55
C LEU A 103 -17.02 -19.96 5.84
N PHE A 104 -16.16 -20.99 5.89
CA PHE A 104 -15.37 -21.33 7.08
C PHE A 104 -13.89 -21.27 6.75
N LYS A 105 -13.10 -20.66 7.64
CA LYS A 105 -11.64 -20.71 7.55
C LYS A 105 -11.18 -22.14 7.82
N THR A 106 -10.36 -22.71 6.94
CA THR A 106 -9.68 -23.96 7.23
C THR A 106 -8.62 -23.71 8.31
N ALA A 107 -8.54 -24.53 9.35
CA ALA A 107 -7.29 -24.63 10.11
C ALA A 107 -6.18 -25.05 9.14
N ASP A 108 -4.92 -24.64 9.35
CA ASP A 108 -3.78 -24.75 8.41
C ASP A 108 -3.37 -26.18 8.00
N LYS A 109 -4.30 -26.99 7.49
CA LYS A 109 -4.12 -28.32 6.91
C LYS A 109 -5.06 -28.45 5.72
N GLU A 110 -4.49 -28.94 4.62
CA GLU A 110 -5.14 -29.15 3.34
C GLU A 110 -6.50 -29.86 3.50
N PHE A 111 -7.50 -29.33 2.80
CA PHE A 111 -8.79 -30.01 2.65
C PHE A 111 -8.61 -31.15 1.64
N THR A 112 -8.22 -32.34 2.10
CA THR A 112 -8.37 -33.55 1.29
C THR A 112 -9.82 -34.04 1.43
N LYS A 113 -10.47 -34.30 0.29
CA LYS A 113 -11.90 -34.62 0.18
C LYS A 113 -12.32 -35.97 0.81
N GLU A 114 -11.47 -36.55 1.66
CA GLU A 114 -11.47 -37.95 2.08
C GLU A 114 -11.21 -38.05 3.60
N THR A 115 -11.97 -37.34 4.45
CA THR A 115 -12.10 -37.76 5.86
C THR A 115 -13.37 -37.18 6.48
N HIS A 116 -14.48 -37.91 6.35
CA HIS A 116 -15.65 -37.75 7.20
C HIS A 116 -15.61 -38.83 8.29
N LEU A 117 -15.74 -38.41 9.55
CA LEU A 117 -16.45 -39.17 10.60
C LEU A 117 -17.67 -38.33 11.00
#